data_AF-A0A8G2FGD2-F1
#
_entry.id   AF-A0A8G2FGD2-F1
#
_cell.length_a   1.000
_cell.length_b   1.000
_cell.length_c   1.000
_cell.angle_alpha   90.00
_cell.angle_beta   90.00
_cell.angle_gamma   90.00
#
_symmetry.space_group_name_H-M   'P 1'
#
loop_
_entity.id
_entity.type
_entity.pdbx_description
1 polymer ?
#
loop_
_entity_poly.entity_id
_entity_poly.type
_entity_poly.pdbx_seq_one_letter_code
_entity_poly.pdbx_strand_id
1 'polypeptide(L)'
;MSRAAPSLTEAKLLVVKIGSALIVDPAAALPRTGWLHGMAADIAALRARGVRVIVVSSGAIALARRQLGLLQPRLRLEEKQAAAAVGQIRLAQAWSEALSAHGLVAAQLLLTMDDTEDRRRYLNARATLRTLLDLGAVPVINENDSVATGEIRFGDNDRLAGRVAEMVEADQLVLLSDIDGLYTADPKRDPAARHLPVIEALTPEIEAMGGAPPPGFSSGGMRTKLVAARIATQAGCAMAVALGHVAHPLAALQAGARCTWFLAQPGGRSARKRWIAGSLAPMGRLHVDDGAARAIMRGSSLLPAGVVTVAGEFERGDAVEILAPDNVALARGLAAYSAADARLIARHQTDDIEALLGWRGRDEIVHRDDLVLMGAVAR
;
A
#
# COMPACT_ATOMS: atom_id res chain seq x y z
N MET A 1 -7.15 26.25 -15.34
CA MET A 1 -6.82 26.62 -13.94
C MET A 1 -5.96 25.50 -13.39
N SER A 2 -4.71 25.78 -13.00
CA SER A 2 -3.83 24.76 -12.42
C SER A 2 -4.43 24.27 -11.10
N ARG A 3 -4.44 22.96 -10.88
CA ARG A 3 -4.93 22.39 -9.61
C ARG A 3 -3.97 22.75 -8.49
N ALA A 4 -4.50 23.21 -7.36
CA ALA A 4 -3.68 23.49 -6.19
C ALA A 4 -2.89 22.25 -5.75
N ALA A 5 -1.66 22.45 -5.29
CA ALA A 5 -0.84 21.38 -4.76
C ALA A 5 -1.51 20.79 -3.50
N PRO A 6 -1.50 19.46 -3.32
CA PRO A 6 -1.99 18.83 -2.09
C PRO A 6 -1.21 19.32 -0.87
N SER A 7 -1.86 19.28 0.29
CA SER A 7 -1.20 19.50 1.58
C SER A 7 -1.19 18.22 2.41
N LEU A 8 -0.07 17.97 3.10
CA LEU A 8 0.02 16.89 4.08
C LEU A 8 -0.99 17.06 5.24
N THR A 9 -1.46 18.29 5.48
CA THR A 9 -2.50 18.58 6.47
C THR A 9 -3.85 17.94 6.13
N GLU A 10 -4.09 17.58 4.87
CA GLU A 10 -5.35 17.00 4.38
C GLU A 10 -5.33 15.46 4.36
N ALA A 11 -4.18 14.83 4.61
CA ALA A 11 -4.04 13.38 4.59
C ALA A 11 -4.87 12.72 5.69
N LYS A 12 -5.63 11.66 5.35
CA LYS A 12 -6.34 10.81 6.33
C LYS A 12 -5.70 9.43 6.44
N LEU A 13 -5.19 8.90 5.33
CA LEU A 13 -4.35 7.71 5.25
C LEU A 13 -3.10 8.01 4.42
N LEU A 14 -1.95 7.97 5.09
CA LEU A 14 -0.65 8.30 4.55
C LEU A 14 0.23 7.05 4.47
N VAL A 15 0.82 6.80 3.30
CA VAL A 15 1.94 5.87 3.16
C VAL A 15 3.22 6.68 3.08
N VAL A 16 4.23 6.33 3.87
CA VAL A 16 5.56 6.96 3.80
C VAL A 16 6.60 5.92 3.46
N LYS A 17 7.32 6.12 2.36
CA LYS A 17 8.44 5.28 1.97
C LYS A 17 9.75 5.91 2.41
N ILE A 18 10.59 5.09 3.02
CA ILE A 18 11.88 5.50 3.55
C ILE A 18 12.98 4.62 2.95
N GLY A 19 13.96 5.26 2.30
CA GLY A 19 15.12 4.57 1.72
C GLY A 19 16.17 4.15 2.76
N SER A 20 16.98 3.15 2.43
CA SER A 20 18.02 2.60 3.33
C SER A 20 19.03 3.65 3.78
N ALA A 21 19.38 4.61 2.91
CA ALA A 21 20.31 5.69 3.22
C ALA A 21 19.84 6.65 4.33
N LEU A 22 18.53 6.68 4.61
CA LEU A 22 17.94 7.51 5.67
C LEU A 22 17.93 6.78 7.02
N ILE A 23 17.79 5.45 7.01
CA ILE A 23 17.65 4.64 8.22
C ILE A 23 18.97 4.08 8.70
N VAL A 24 19.93 3.83 7.80
CA VAL A 24 21.16 3.12 8.14
C VAL A 24 22.36 4.04 8.05
N ASP A 25 23.20 4.05 9.07
CA ASP A 25 24.55 4.57 8.98
C ASP A 25 25.40 3.55 8.20
N PRO A 26 25.87 3.88 6.98
CA PRO A 26 26.60 2.93 6.16
C PRO A 26 27.99 2.57 6.73
N ALA A 27 28.60 3.45 7.54
CA ALA A 27 29.90 3.18 8.15
C ALA A 27 29.77 2.20 9.33
N ALA A 28 28.76 2.43 10.18
CA ALA A 28 28.54 1.61 11.37
C ALA A 28 27.69 0.35 11.11
N ALA A 29 26.91 0.31 10.01
CA ALA A 29 25.85 -0.68 9.79
C ALA A 29 24.86 -0.74 10.98
N LEU A 30 24.55 0.44 11.52
CA LEU A 30 23.62 0.64 12.64
C LEU A 30 22.45 1.52 12.20
N PRO A 31 21.27 1.39 12.84
CA PRO A 31 20.19 2.32 12.65
C PRO A 31 20.60 3.74 13.05
N ARG A 32 20.17 4.74 12.28
CA ARG A 32 20.28 6.17 12.63
C ARG A 32 19.19 6.51 13.64
N THR A 33 19.42 6.15 14.89
CA THR A 33 18.44 6.26 15.99
C THR A 33 17.87 7.66 16.14
N GLY A 34 18.71 8.71 16.08
CA GLY A 34 18.24 10.10 16.14
C GLY A 34 17.27 10.47 15.01
N TRP A 35 17.51 9.98 13.80
CA TRP A 35 16.61 10.18 12.67
C TRP A 35 15.31 9.39 12.83
N LEU A 36 15.39 8.13 13.29
CA LEU A 36 14.22 7.31 13.57
C LEU A 36 13.32 7.93 14.65
N HIS A 37 13.89 8.51 15.71
CA HIS A 37 13.12 9.22 16.73
C HIS A 37 12.41 10.46 16.16
N GLY A 38 13.10 11.25 15.33
CA GLY A 38 12.47 12.41 14.67
C GLY A 38 11.31 11.99 13.76
N MET A 39 11.51 10.93 12.98
CA MET A 39 10.46 10.33 12.14
C MET A 39 9.30 9.74 12.96
N ALA A 40 9.57 9.08 14.09
CA ALA A 40 8.53 8.54 14.96
C ALA A 40 7.71 9.65 15.64
N ALA A 41 8.36 10.75 16.03
CA ALA A 41 7.69 11.95 16.55
C ALA A 41 6.76 12.59 15.51
N ASP A 42 7.21 12.67 14.26
CA ASP A 42 6.40 13.14 13.13
C ASP A 42 5.17 12.24 12.90
N ILE A 43 5.35 10.91 12.93
CA ILE A 43 4.24 9.95 12.85
C ILE A 43 3.27 10.15 14.02
N ALA A 44 3.78 10.29 15.24
CA ALA A 44 2.96 10.52 16.43
C ALA A 44 2.12 11.80 16.33
N ALA A 45 2.70 12.90 15.82
CA ALA A 45 1.97 14.15 15.59
C ALA A 45 0.83 13.98 14.57
N LEU A 46 1.05 13.20 13.50
CA LEU A 46 0.00 12.87 12.53
C LEU A 46 -1.09 11.97 13.14
N ARG A 47 -0.69 10.95 13.91
CA ARG A 47 -1.60 10.05 14.62
C ARG A 47 -2.50 10.81 15.60
N ALA A 48 -1.95 11.79 16.32
CA ALA A 48 -2.69 12.65 17.24
C ALA A 48 -3.79 13.48 16.54
N ARG A 49 -3.63 13.75 15.24
CA ARG A 49 -4.64 14.40 14.39
C ARG A 49 -5.65 13.42 13.78
N GLY A 50 -5.56 12.13 14.08
CA GLY A 50 -6.42 11.09 13.51
C GLY A 50 -5.98 10.58 12.13
N VAL A 51 -4.79 10.94 11.66
CA VAL A 51 -4.23 10.41 10.40
C VAL A 51 -3.78 8.97 10.64
N ARG A 52 -4.12 8.05 9.74
CA ARG A 52 -3.60 6.67 9.72
C ARG A 52 -2.31 6.64 8.91
N VAL A 53 -1.27 5.97 9.40
CA VAL A 53 0.07 5.99 8.78
C VAL A 53 0.59 4.57 8.57
N ILE A 54 1.10 4.31 7.36
CA ILE A 54 1.86 3.10 7.01
C ILE A 54 3.27 3.51 6.63
N VAL A 55 4.26 2.77 7.11
CA VAL A 55 5.67 2.93 6.76
C VAL A 55 6.09 1.83 5.80
N VAL A 56 6.74 2.19 4.70
CA VAL A 56 7.45 1.26 3.81
C VAL A 56 8.94 1.52 3.95
N SER A 57 9.64 0.64 4.66
CA SER A 57 11.01 0.85 5.11
C SER A 57 11.98 -0.05 4.37
N SER A 58 13.02 0.50 3.76
CA SER A 58 14.20 -0.27 3.35
C SER A 58 15.22 -0.38 4.49
N GLY A 59 16.33 -1.09 4.27
CA GLY A 59 17.51 -1.03 5.14
C GLY A 59 17.92 -2.35 5.78
N ALA A 60 17.10 -3.40 5.70
CA ALA A 60 17.38 -4.72 6.29
C ALA A 60 18.78 -5.23 5.91
N ILE A 61 19.04 -5.42 4.61
CA ILE A 61 20.35 -5.89 4.12
C ILE A 61 21.50 -5.04 4.68
N ALA A 62 21.38 -3.71 4.59
CA ALA A 62 22.44 -2.79 5.02
C ALA A 62 22.77 -2.89 6.52
N LEU A 63 21.78 -3.21 7.36
CA LEU A 63 21.99 -3.43 8.79
C LEU A 63 22.76 -4.72 9.09
N ALA A 64 22.68 -5.75 8.25
CA ALA A 64 23.35 -7.03 8.55
C ALA A 64 24.74 -7.18 7.94
N ARG A 65 25.08 -6.42 6.88
CA ARG A 65 26.29 -6.63 6.08
C ARG A 65 27.57 -6.76 6.89
N ARG A 66 27.81 -5.81 7.80
CA ARG A 66 29.05 -5.77 8.60
C ARG A 66 29.12 -6.93 9.59
N GLN A 67 28.00 -7.27 10.22
CA GLN A 67 27.90 -8.37 11.18
C GLN A 67 28.14 -9.74 10.53
N LEU A 68 27.71 -9.91 9.27
CA LEU A 68 27.89 -11.14 8.50
C LEU A 68 29.20 -11.20 7.69
N GLY A 69 30.08 -10.20 7.82
CA GLY A 69 31.33 -10.15 7.03
C GLY A 69 31.13 -9.92 5.53
N LEU A 70 29.95 -9.47 5.10
CA LEU A 70 29.57 -9.26 3.70
C LEU A 70 30.00 -7.85 3.21
N LEU A 71 31.31 -7.64 3.17
CA LEU A 71 31.94 -6.34 2.90
C LEU A 71 32.16 -6.05 1.40
N GLN A 72 32.06 -7.07 0.55
CA GLN A 72 32.21 -6.92 -0.90
C GLN A 72 31.13 -6.00 -1.48
N PRO A 73 31.45 -5.14 -2.48
CA PRO A 73 30.48 -4.17 -3.02
C PRO A 73 29.23 -4.82 -3.61
N ARG A 74 29.40 -5.94 -4.33
CA ARG A 74 28.32 -6.71 -4.97
C ARG A 74 28.14 -8.03 -4.22
N LEU A 75 26.93 -8.24 -3.71
CA LEU A 75 26.51 -9.49 -3.05
C LEU A 75 25.79 -10.39 -4.05
N ARG A 76 26.01 -11.70 -3.92
CA ARG A 76 25.19 -12.72 -4.59
C ARG A 76 23.77 -12.71 -4.03
N LEU A 77 22.81 -13.32 -4.74
CA LEU A 77 21.42 -13.33 -4.31
C LEU A 77 21.26 -13.96 -2.92
N GLU A 78 21.86 -15.14 -2.72
CA GLU A 78 21.84 -15.86 -1.46
C GLU A 78 22.46 -15.06 -0.29
N GLU A 79 23.51 -14.27 -0.56
CA GLU A 79 24.14 -13.38 0.42
C GLU A 79 23.22 -12.21 0.78
N LYS A 80 22.51 -11.64 -0.21
CA LYS A 80 21.49 -10.61 0.04
C LYS A 80 20.33 -11.16 0.86
N GLN A 81 19.84 -12.36 0.53
CA GLN A 81 18.73 -13.02 1.24
C GLN A 81 19.10 -13.32 2.69
N ALA A 82 20.30 -13.83 2.93
CA ALA A 82 20.83 -14.08 4.28
C ALA A 82 20.99 -12.77 5.07
N ALA A 83 21.54 -11.72 4.45
CA ALA A 83 21.64 -10.40 5.07
C ALA A 83 20.27 -9.78 5.37
N ALA A 84 19.28 -9.95 4.48
CA ALA A 84 17.94 -9.48 4.71
C ALA A 84 17.27 -10.21 5.89
N ALA A 85 17.43 -11.52 6.01
CA ALA A 85 16.85 -12.31 7.10
C ALA A 85 17.35 -11.81 8.48
N VAL A 86 18.66 -11.62 8.62
CA VAL A 86 19.28 -11.10 9.85
C VAL A 86 18.92 -9.63 10.09
N GLY A 87 19.00 -8.83 9.03
CA GLY A 87 18.82 -7.40 9.10
C GLY A 87 17.37 -6.97 9.34
N GLN A 88 16.40 -7.77 8.90
CA GLN A 88 14.98 -7.48 9.10
C GLN A 88 14.61 -7.51 10.58
N ILE A 89 15.21 -8.41 11.38
CA ILE A 89 15.02 -8.42 12.85
C ILE A 89 15.46 -7.09 13.44
N ARG A 90 16.65 -6.60 13.05
CA ARG A 90 17.20 -5.33 13.53
C ARG A 90 16.38 -4.13 13.08
N LEU A 91 15.89 -4.16 11.84
CA LEU A 91 15.04 -3.11 11.29
C LEU A 91 13.70 -3.04 12.05
N ALA A 92 13.06 -4.19 12.27
CA ALA A 92 11.81 -4.30 13.01
C ALA A 92 11.97 -3.80 14.47
N GLN A 93 13.07 -4.20 15.13
CA GLN A 93 13.38 -3.75 16.48
C GLN A 93 13.55 -2.22 16.55
N ALA A 94 14.33 -1.64 15.63
CA ALA A 94 14.58 -0.20 15.62
C ALA A 94 13.28 0.62 15.41
N TRP A 95 12.38 0.15 14.55
CA TRP A 95 11.06 0.78 14.36
C TRP A 95 10.16 0.60 15.57
N SER A 96 10.11 -0.59 16.16
CA SER A 96 9.31 -0.89 17.34
C SER A 96 9.73 -0.02 18.53
N GLU A 97 11.04 0.10 18.78
CA GLU A 97 11.60 0.96 19.83
C GLU A 97 11.25 2.43 19.60
N ALA A 98 11.47 2.95 18.39
CA ALA A 98 11.19 4.35 18.09
C ALA A 98 9.70 4.70 18.21
N LEU A 99 8.80 3.84 17.72
CA LEU A 99 7.35 4.07 17.78
C LEU A 99 6.79 3.89 19.20
N SER A 100 7.27 2.90 19.95
CA SER A 100 6.79 2.63 21.31
C SER A 100 7.12 3.75 22.29
N ALA A 101 8.21 4.52 22.06
CA ALA A 101 8.52 5.74 22.81
C ALA A 101 7.40 6.80 22.75
N HIS A 102 6.52 6.72 21.74
CA HIS A 102 5.35 7.58 21.57
C HIS A 102 4.01 6.86 21.83
N GLY A 103 4.04 5.67 22.44
CA GLY A 103 2.85 4.85 22.69
C GLY A 103 2.22 4.25 21.44
N LEU A 104 2.96 4.21 20.32
CA LEU A 104 2.49 3.63 19.06
C LEU A 104 2.96 2.18 18.93
N VAL A 105 2.06 1.30 18.49
CA VAL A 105 2.36 -0.11 18.25
C VAL A 105 2.81 -0.30 16.79
N ALA A 106 4.04 -0.76 16.59
CA ALA A 106 4.53 -1.16 15.27
C ALA A 106 3.98 -2.56 14.89
N ALA A 107 3.60 -2.75 13.63
CA ALA A 107 3.20 -4.05 13.11
C ALA A 107 4.02 -4.42 11.86
N GLN A 108 4.86 -5.44 11.97
CA GLN A 108 5.70 -5.88 10.85
C GLN A 108 4.87 -6.63 9.81
N LEU A 109 4.97 -6.21 8.54
CA LEU A 109 4.53 -6.99 7.40
C LEU A 109 5.68 -7.16 6.40
N LEU A 110 5.77 -8.33 5.77
CA LEU A 110 6.69 -8.62 4.68
C LEU A 110 5.87 -9.03 3.47
N LEU A 111 6.10 -8.37 2.34
CA LEU A 111 5.38 -8.61 1.09
C LEU A 111 6.39 -8.84 -0.04
N THR A 112 6.09 -9.73 -0.97
CA THR A 112 6.79 -9.81 -2.25
C THR A 112 6.00 -9.06 -3.32
N MET A 113 6.63 -8.77 -4.46
CA MET A 113 5.90 -8.21 -5.61
C MET A 113 4.77 -9.14 -6.08
N ASP A 114 4.98 -10.46 -6.04
CA ASP A 114 3.97 -11.46 -6.40
C ASP A 114 2.75 -11.39 -5.48
N ASP A 115 2.93 -11.08 -4.19
CA ASP A 115 1.81 -10.93 -3.25
C ASP A 115 0.94 -9.70 -3.57
N THR A 116 1.48 -8.74 -4.34
CA THR A 116 0.74 -7.56 -4.81
C THR A 116 0.11 -7.75 -6.20
N GLU A 117 0.50 -8.80 -6.93
CA GLU A 117 0.04 -9.09 -8.29
C GLU A 117 -0.93 -10.28 -8.31
N ASP A 118 -0.77 -11.25 -7.41
CA ASP A 118 -1.74 -12.31 -7.15
C ASP A 118 -2.95 -11.75 -6.38
N ARG A 119 -4.14 -11.95 -6.95
CA ARG A 119 -5.38 -11.40 -6.41
C ARG A 119 -5.71 -11.90 -5.02
N ARG A 120 -5.52 -13.19 -4.74
CA ARG A 120 -5.90 -13.78 -3.44
C ARG A 120 -4.98 -13.25 -2.35
N ARG A 121 -3.67 -13.24 -2.61
CA ARG A 121 -2.66 -12.72 -1.69
C ARG A 121 -2.83 -11.22 -1.48
N TYR A 122 -3.11 -10.46 -2.54
CA TYR A 122 -3.42 -9.04 -2.46
C TYR A 122 -4.60 -8.76 -1.52
N LEU A 123 -5.72 -9.47 -1.70
CA LEU A 123 -6.92 -9.28 -0.87
C LEU A 123 -6.68 -9.69 0.58
N ASN A 124 -5.82 -10.67 0.82
CA ASN A 124 -5.42 -11.09 2.14
C ASN A 124 -4.55 -10.02 2.83
N ALA A 125 -3.46 -9.59 2.19
CA ALA A 125 -2.57 -8.54 2.70
C ALA A 125 -3.32 -7.25 3.00
N ARG A 126 -4.24 -6.84 2.11
CA ARG A 126 -5.08 -5.66 2.30
C ARG A 126 -5.97 -5.78 3.54
N ALA A 127 -6.56 -6.95 3.78
CA ALA A 127 -7.39 -7.17 4.95
C ALA A 127 -6.57 -6.96 6.23
N THR A 128 -5.41 -7.62 6.29
CA THR A 128 -4.48 -7.49 7.42
C THR A 128 -4.11 -6.03 7.66
N LEU A 129 -3.74 -5.29 6.60
CA LEU A 129 -3.42 -3.87 6.71
C LEU A 129 -4.59 -3.05 7.22
N ARG A 130 -5.82 -3.26 6.74
CA ARG A 130 -7.00 -2.55 7.22
C ARG A 130 -7.28 -2.85 8.68
N THR A 131 -7.28 -4.12 9.08
CA THR A 131 -7.47 -4.52 10.48
C THR A 131 -6.41 -3.90 11.40
N LEU A 132 -5.13 -3.90 11.00
CA LEU A 132 -4.06 -3.26 11.79
C LEU A 132 -4.28 -1.76 11.95
N LEU A 133 -4.72 -1.09 10.88
CA LEU A 133 -5.03 0.33 10.92
C LEU A 133 -6.24 0.62 11.83
N ASP A 134 -7.27 -0.21 11.82
CA ASP A 134 -8.47 -0.08 12.64
C ASP A 134 -8.16 -0.35 14.13
N LEU A 135 -7.23 -1.26 14.41
CA LEU A 135 -6.65 -1.48 15.75
C LEU A 135 -5.69 -0.38 16.18
N GLY A 136 -5.42 0.61 15.34
CA GLY A 136 -4.56 1.74 15.65
C GLY A 136 -3.05 1.43 15.60
N ALA A 137 -2.62 0.30 15.05
CA ALA A 137 -1.20 0.03 14.84
C ALA A 137 -0.61 0.89 13.70
N VAL A 138 0.72 0.98 13.62
CA VAL A 138 1.47 1.55 12.50
C VAL A 138 2.12 0.38 11.75
N PRO A 139 1.58 -0.05 10.60
CA PRO A 139 2.22 -1.07 9.79
C PRO A 139 3.59 -0.60 9.29
N VAL A 140 4.62 -1.42 9.49
CA VAL A 140 5.98 -1.24 8.97
C VAL A 140 6.23 -2.37 7.98
N ILE A 141 6.20 -2.02 6.71
CA ILE A 141 6.27 -2.93 5.58
C ILE A 141 7.67 -2.91 4.99
N ASN A 142 8.23 -4.07 4.70
CA ASN A 142 9.40 -4.21 3.84
C ASN A 142 9.16 -5.33 2.82
N GLU A 143 9.98 -5.40 1.79
CA GLU A 143 10.00 -6.54 0.89
C GLU A 143 10.46 -7.81 1.62
N ASN A 144 9.84 -8.95 1.31
CA ASN A 144 10.25 -10.24 1.85
C ASN A 144 11.45 -10.80 1.07
N ASP A 145 12.57 -10.07 1.15
CA ASP A 145 13.81 -10.34 0.42
C ASP A 145 14.28 -11.80 0.62
N SER A 146 14.10 -12.39 1.79
CA SER A 146 14.57 -13.74 2.13
C SER A 146 13.93 -14.87 1.32
N VAL A 147 12.76 -14.64 0.73
CA VAL A 147 12.04 -15.63 -0.10
C VAL A 147 11.75 -15.13 -1.52
N ALA A 148 12.15 -13.88 -1.82
CA ALA A 148 12.03 -13.33 -3.16
C ALA A 148 12.95 -14.09 -4.12
N THR A 149 12.38 -14.62 -5.20
CA THR A 149 13.10 -15.39 -6.24
C THR A 149 13.66 -14.49 -7.34
N GLY A 150 13.11 -13.28 -7.50
CA GLY A 150 13.65 -12.25 -8.39
C GLY A 150 14.96 -11.66 -7.88
N GLU A 151 15.71 -10.99 -8.76
CA GLU A 151 16.83 -10.18 -8.33
C GLU A 151 16.35 -9.12 -7.34
N ILE A 152 16.86 -9.13 -6.10
CA ILE A 152 16.64 -8.05 -5.14
C ILE A 152 17.29 -6.77 -5.71
N ARG A 153 16.46 -5.81 -6.15
CA ARG A 153 16.91 -4.55 -6.77
C ARG A 153 16.64 -3.39 -5.82
N PHE A 154 17.55 -2.40 -5.80
CA PHE A 154 17.25 -1.21 -5.00
C PHE A 154 16.18 -0.37 -5.70
N GLY A 155 15.28 0.23 -4.93
CA GLY A 155 14.16 1.00 -5.46
C GLY A 155 12.87 0.19 -5.63
N ASP A 156 12.91 -1.13 -5.42
CA ASP A 156 11.70 -1.96 -5.39
C ASP A 156 10.73 -1.49 -4.30
N ASN A 157 11.24 -0.98 -3.18
CA ASN A 157 10.38 -0.38 -2.16
C ASN A 157 9.65 0.90 -2.62
N ASP A 158 10.11 1.63 -3.65
CA ASP A 158 9.31 2.73 -4.24
C ASP A 158 8.05 2.14 -4.91
N ARG A 159 8.22 1.09 -5.71
CA ARG A 159 7.12 0.37 -6.38
C ARG A 159 6.20 -0.30 -5.35
N LEU A 160 6.77 -0.96 -4.35
CA LEU A 160 6.03 -1.56 -3.23
C LEU A 160 5.21 -0.49 -2.51
N ALA A 161 5.76 0.69 -2.24
CA ALA A 161 4.99 1.77 -1.60
C ALA A 161 3.83 2.27 -2.47
N GLY A 162 4.03 2.37 -3.79
CA GLY A 162 2.94 2.62 -4.74
C GLY A 162 1.85 1.55 -4.66
N ARG A 163 2.22 0.26 -4.66
CA ARG A 163 1.29 -0.87 -4.55
C ARG A 163 0.57 -0.93 -3.20
N VAL A 164 1.27 -0.65 -2.11
CA VAL A 164 0.68 -0.55 -0.77
C VAL A 164 -0.33 0.59 -0.74
N ALA A 165 0.02 1.77 -1.28
CA ALA A 165 -0.88 2.92 -1.36
C ALA A 165 -2.13 2.62 -2.18
N GLU A 166 -1.98 1.94 -3.32
CA GLU A 166 -3.10 1.42 -4.11
C GLU A 166 -3.95 0.42 -3.31
N MET A 167 -3.29 -0.53 -2.63
CA MET A 167 -3.93 -1.61 -1.87
C MET A 167 -4.83 -1.08 -0.76
N VAL A 168 -4.36 -0.10 0.00
CA VAL A 168 -5.11 0.46 1.12
C VAL A 168 -5.95 1.68 0.74
N GLU A 169 -5.96 2.06 -0.54
CA GLU A 169 -6.63 3.26 -1.05
C GLU A 169 -6.19 4.53 -0.30
N ALA A 170 -4.87 4.68 -0.11
CA ALA A 170 -4.28 5.82 0.58
C ALA A 170 -4.63 7.14 -0.11
N ASP A 171 -4.76 8.21 0.69
CA ASP A 171 -4.98 9.55 0.14
C ASP A 171 -3.67 10.13 -0.42
N GLN A 172 -2.57 9.87 0.30
CA GLN A 172 -1.25 10.39 -0.06
C GLN A 172 -0.15 9.35 0.16
N LEU A 173 0.86 9.42 -0.71
CA LEU A 173 2.12 8.67 -0.63
C LEU A 173 3.29 9.66 -0.60
N VAL A 174 4.14 9.59 0.41
CA VAL A 174 5.36 10.40 0.49
C VAL A 174 6.58 9.50 0.29
N LEU A 175 7.38 9.78 -0.73
CA LEU A 175 8.68 9.15 -0.94
C LEU A 175 9.77 10.07 -0.39
N LEU A 176 10.35 9.71 0.76
CA LEU A 176 11.50 10.41 1.32
C LEU A 176 12.79 9.97 0.61
N SER A 177 13.50 10.92 -0.01
CA SER A 177 14.70 10.68 -0.82
C SER A 177 15.86 11.59 -0.43
N ASP A 178 17.01 11.34 -1.05
CA ASP A 178 18.18 12.25 -1.10
C ASP A 178 17.98 13.47 -2.02
N ILE A 179 16.82 13.58 -2.68
CA ILE A 179 16.43 14.68 -3.56
C ILE A 179 15.04 15.16 -3.15
N ASP A 180 14.79 16.45 -3.34
CA ASP A 180 13.57 17.16 -2.93
C ASP A 180 12.54 17.32 -4.05
N GLY A 181 12.60 16.46 -5.08
CA GLY A 181 11.63 16.48 -6.16
C GLY A 181 12.15 15.97 -7.50
N LEU A 182 11.32 16.15 -8.52
CA LEU A 182 11.63 15.98 -9.92
C LEU A 182 12.19 17.30 -10.49
N TYR A 183 13.16 17.17 -11.38
CA TYR A 183 13.80 18.28 -12.06
C TYR A 183 13.76 18.05 -13.58
N THR A 184 13.87 19.12 -14.37
CA THR A 184 13.93 19.03 -15.84
C THR A 184 15.15 18.26 -16.36
N ALA A 185 16.21 18.15 -15.56
CA ALA A 185 17.42 17.36 -15.78
C ALA A 185 18.01 16.97 -14.41
N ASP A 186 19.05 16.12 -14.37
CA ASP A 186 19.73 15.77 -13.11
C ASP A 186 20.43 17.01 -12.52
N PRO A 187 19.97 17.57 -11.38
CA PRO A 187 20.52 18.80 -10.83
C PRO A 187 21.94 18.65 -10.28
N LYS A 188 22.43 17.40 -10.10
CA LYS A 188 23.82 17.13 -9.72
C LYS A 188 24.78 17.28 -10.92
N ARG A 189 24.25 17.26 -12.15
CA ARG A 189 25.01 17.31 -13.41
C ARG A 189 24.75 18.56 -14.23
N ASP A 190 23.52 19.07 -14.18
CA ASP A 190 23.09 20.24 -14.94
C ASP A 190 22.66 21.38 -13.98
N PRO A 191 23.48 22.44 -13.84
CA PRO A 191 23.12 23.60 -13.02
C PRO A 191 21.87 24.36 -13.51
N ALA A 192 21.46 24.18 -14.77
CA ALA A 192 20.26 24.79 -15.33
C ALA A 192 18.98 23.97 -15.06
N ALA A 193 19.11 22.81 -14.40
CA ALA A 193 17.98 21.96 -14.03
C ALA A 193 17.00 22.72 -13.14
N ARG A 194 15.73 22.77 -13.56
CA ARG A 194 14.66 23.47 -12.83
C ARG A 194 13.84 22.45 -12.06
N HIS A 195 13.57 22.76 -10.79
CA HIS A 195 12.67 21.98 -9.95
C HIS A 195 11.23 22.10 -10.47
N LEU A 196 10.49 20.98 -10.44
CA LEU A 196 9.10 20.92 -10.86
C LEU A 196 8.22 20.73 -9.61
N PRO A 197 7.52 21.76 -9.11
CA PRO A 197 6.79 21.66 -7.84
C PRO A 197 5.52 20.80 -7.93
N VAL A 198 4.85 20.80 -9.09
CA VAL A 198 3.61 20.07 -9.31
C VAL A 198 3.62 19.41 -10.69
N ILE A 199 3.22 18.15 -10.73
CA ILE A 199 3.05 17.33 -11.92
C ILE A 199 1.57 16.92 -11.98
N GLU A 200 0.82 17.54 -12.90
CA GLU A 200 -0.62 17.28 -13.04
C GLU A 200 -0.90 15.91 -13.69
N ALA A 201 -0.02 15.48 -14.61
CA ALA A 201 -0.11 14.20 -15.29
C ALA A 201 1.29 13.65 -15.63
N LEU A 202 1.45 12.33 -15.55
CA LEU A 202 2.65 11.62 -16.00
C LEU A 202 2.57 11.41 -17.51
N THR A 203 3.00 12.41 -18.27
CA THR A 203 3.13 12.31 -19.73
C THR A 203 4.43 11.58 -20.10
N PRO A 204 4.57 11.05 -21.33
CA PRO A 204 5.81 10.43 -21.78
C PRO A 204 7.06 11.31 -21.57
N GLU A 205 6.92 12.63 -21.69
CA GLU A 205 8.00 13.59 -21.47
C GLU A 205 8.43 13.63 -20.00
N ILE A 206 7.47 13.66 -19.06
CA ILE A 206 7.74 13.58 -17.62
C ILE A 206 8.40 12.23 -17.27
N GLU A 207 7.93 11.15 -17.88
CA GLU A 207 8.47 9.81 -17.63
C GLU A 207 9.90 9.67 -18.14
N ALA A 208 10.23 10.29 -19.27
CA ALA A 208 11.58 10.35 -19.80
C ALA A 208 12.56 11.08 -18.88
N MET A 209 12.11 12.02 -18.04
CA MET A 209 12.95 12.71 -17.04
C MET A 209 13.52 11.76 -15.98
N GLY A 210 12.99 10.54 -15.85
CA GLY A 210 13.52 9.51 -14.97
C GLY A 210 14.90 8.96 -15.39
N GLY A 211 15.31 9.19 -16.64
CA GLY A 211 16.60 8.80 -17.19
C GLY A 211 16.77 7.29 -17.44
N ALA A 212 17.88 6.94 -18.11
CA ALA A 212 18.37 5.56 -18.18
C ALA A 212 19.14 5.21 -16.88
N PRO A 213 19.04 3.98 -16.37
CA PRO A 213 19.81 3.57 -15.19
C PRO A 213 21.32 3.70 -15.47
N PRO A 214 22.14 4.21 -14.52
CA PRO A 214 23.59 4.24 -14.68
C PRO A 214 24.16 2.82 -14.90
N PRO A 215 25.16 2.64 -15.79
CA PRO A 215 25.80 1.34 -15.98
C PRO A 215 26.41 0.83 -14.66
N GLY A 216 26.02 -0.38 -14.24
CA GLY A 216 26.53 -1.01 -13.01
C GLY A 216 25.78 -0.69 -11.71
N PHE A 217 24.77 0.20 -11.75
CA PHE A 217 23.81 0.47 -10.67
C PHE A 217 22.40 0.15 -11.19
N SER A 218 21.80 -0.97 -10.79
CA SER A 218 20.42 -1.32 -11.20
C SER A 218 19.35 -0.78 -10.24
N SER A 219 19.64 0.29 -9.49
CA SER A 219 19.18 0.28 -8.10
C SER A 219 18.90 1.68 -7.51
N GLY A 220 17.64 2.10 -7.53
CA GLY A 220 17.13 3.32 -6.90
C GLY A 220 17.42 4.60 -7.71
N GLY A 221 16.38 5.40 -7.99
CA GLY A 221 16.57 6.64 -8.76
C GLY A 221 15.28 7.41 -8.97
N MET A 222 15.27 8.32 -9.94
CA MET A 222 14.05 9.05 -10.30
C MET A 222 13.07 8.14 -11.05
N ARG A 223 13.55 7.24 -11.90
CA ARG A 223 12.70 6.28 -12.63
C ARG A 223 11.79 5.42 -11.72
N THR A 224 12.32 4.87 -10.63
CA THR A 224 11.52 4.04 -9.70
C THR A 224 10.46 4.86 -8.98
N LYS A 225 10.77 6.13 -8.66
CA LYS A 225 9.80 7.09 -8.11
C LYS A 225 8.71 7.42 -9.12
N LEU A 226 9.02 7.58 -10.41
CA LEU A 226 8.02 7.81 -11.45
C LEU A 226 7.11 6.59 -11.67
N VAL A 227 7.64 5.37 -11.55
CA VAL A 227 6.81 4.15 -11.55
C VAL A 227 5.86 4.14 -10.35
N ALA A 228 6.36 4.45 -9.15
CA ALA A 228 5.52 4.58 -7.95
C ALA A 228 4.46 5.67 -8.11
N ALA A 229 4.83 6.82 -8.69
CA ALA A 229 3.92 7.92 -8.99
C ALA A 229 2.80 7.47 -9.92
N ARG A 230 3.12 6.70 -10.96
CA ARG A 230 2.12 6.15 -11.89
C ARG A 230 1.10 5.28 -11.16
N ILE A 231 1.58 4.33 -10.37
CA ILE A 231 0.72 3.41 -9.60
C ILE A 231 -0.17 4.20 -8.64
N ALA A 232 0.42 5.08 -7.83
CA ALA A 232 -0.31 5.85 -6.83
C ALA A 232 -1.34 6.80 -7.45
N THR A 233 -0.94 7.61 -8.44
CA THR A 233 -1.82 8.62 -9.05
C THR A 233 -2.99 8.00 -9.81
N GLN A 234 -2.78 6.86 -10.46
CA GLN A 234 -3.85 6.10 -11.12
C GLN A 234 -4.84 5.50 -10.10
N ALA A 235 -4.38 5.13 -8.90
CA ALA A 235 -5.23 4.69 -7.80
C ALA A 235 -5.97 5.85 -7.10
N GLY A 236 -5.75 7.10 -7.52
CA GLY A 236 -6.35 8.28 -6.89
C GLY A 236 -5.65 8.71 -5.60
N CYS A 237 -4.37 8.34 -5.45
CA CYS A 237 -3.47 8.73 -4.37
C CYS A 237 -2.50 9.80 -4.89
N ALA A 238 -2.42 10.96 -4.23
CA ALA A 238 -1.42 11.97 -4.58
C ALA A 238 -0.05 11.55 -4.05
N MET A 239 1.02 11.79 -4.79
CA MET A 239 2.37 11.38 -4.37
C MET A 239 3.29 12.59 -4.22
N ALA A 240 4.07 12.66 -3.13
CA ALA A 240 5.16 13.62 -3.00
C ALA A 240 6.52 12.92 -3.09
N VAL A 241 7.48 13.57 -3.73
CA VAL A 241 8.92 13.29 -3.54
C VAL A 241 9.51 14.45 -2.75
N ALA A 242 10.08 14.14 -1.58
CA ALA A 242 10.58 15.14 -0.64
C ALA A 242 11.91 14.71 -0.02
N LEU A 243 12.62 15.68 0.54
CA LEU A 243 13.91 15.48 1.15
C LEU A 243 13.78 14.73 2.49
N GLY A 244 14.49 13.62 2.62
CA GLY A 244 14.38 12.73 3.78
C GLY A 244 15.44 12.92 4.87
N HIS A 245 16.56 13.56 4.58
CA HIS A 245 17.72 13.56 5.51
C HIS A 245 17.57 14.53 6.69
N VAL A 246 16.58 15.42 6.65
CA VAL A 246 16.26 16.31 7.78
C VAL A 246 15.70 15.47 8.95
N ALA A 247 15.86 15.96 10.18
CA ALA A 247 15.47 15.21 11.37
C ALA A 247 13.96 14.94 11.47
N HIS A 248 13.14 15.90 11.02
CA HIS A 248 11.68 15.86 11.04
C HIS A 248 11.11 16.06 9.63
N PRO A 249 11.22 15.04 8.74
CA PRO A 249 10.94 15.22 7.32
C PRO A 249 9.45 15.43 7.01
N LEU A 250 8.52 14.83 7.74
CA LEU A 250 7.10 15.06 7.50
C LEU A 250 6.65 16.40 8.09
N ALA A 251 7.18 16.80 9.25
CA ALA A 251 6.92 18.13 9.80
C ALA A 251 7.46 19.23 8.88
N ALA A 252 8.68 19.05 8.33
CA ALA A 252 9.25 19.96 7.34
C ALA A 252 8.38 20.05 6.09
N LEU A 253 7.91 18.91 5.55
CA LEU A 253 6.98 18.89 4.42
C LEU A 253 5.66 19.61 4.73
N GLN A 254 5.10 19.40 5.92
CA GLN A 254 3.90 20.09 6.39
C GLN A 254 4.11 21.61 6.51
N ALA A 255 5.32 22.05 6.86
CA ALA A 255 5.70 23.46 6.96
C ALA A 255 6.05 24.10 5.60
N GLY A 256 5.89 23.37 4.49
CA GLY A 256 6.12 23.90 3.14
C GLY A 256 7.55 23.70 2.62
N ALA A 257 8.31 22.73 3.15
CA ALA A 257 9.57 22.34 2.54
C ALA A 257 9.39 21.95 1.07
N ARG A 258 10.41 22.26 0.25
CA ARG A 258 10.38 22.01 -1.19
C ARG A 258 10.17 20.53 -1.48
N CYS A 259 9.21 20.24 -2.36
CA CYS A 259 8.85 18.89 -2.80
C CYS A 259 8.23 18.95 -4.19
N THR A 260 8.20 17.81 -4.90
CA THR A 260 7.36 17.64 -6.09
C THR A 260 6.11 16.85 -5.74
N TRP A 261 4.94 17.42 -6.02
CA TRP A 261 3.66 16.71 -5.94
C TRP A 261 3.24 16.17 -7.31
N PHE A 262 2.89 14.89 -7.36
CA PHE A 262 2.21 14.23 -8.47
C PHE A 262 0.73 14.12 -8.12
N LEU A 263 -0.12 14.74 -8.93
CA LEU A 263 -1.54 14.84 -8.61
C LEU A 263 -2.28 13.52 -8.90
N ALA A 264 -3.22 13.18 -8.02
CA ALA A 264 -4.14 12.07 -8.23
C ALA A 264 -4.97 12.27 -9.50
N GLN A 265 -5.10 11.23 -10.32
CA GLN A 265 -5.91 11.31 -11.54
C GLN A 265 -7.41 11.33 -11.19
N PRO A 266 -8.22 12.14 -11.89
CA PRO A 266 -9.67 12.14 -11.72
C PRO A 266 -10.25 10.72 -11.86
N GLY A 267 -10.98 10.27 -10.86
CA GLY A 267 -11.62 8.95 -10.88
C GLY A 267 -10.71 7.75 -10.60
N GLY A 268 -9.49 7.94 -10.08
CA GLY A 268 -8.63 6.81 -9.70
C GLY A 268 -9.30 5.86 -8.68
N ARG A 269 -9.91 6.41 -7.62
CA ARG A 269 -10.70 5.61 -6.66
C ARG A 269 -11.93 4.96 -7.27
N SER A 270 -12.56 5.61 -8.26
CA SER A 270 -13.69 5.02 -8.98
C SER A 270 -13.24 3.98 -10.01
N ALA A 271 -11.95 3.90 -10.39
CA ALA A 271 -11.45 2.88 -11.30
C ALA A 271 -11.53 1.46 -10.71
N ARG A 272 -11.20 1.28 -9.42
CA ARG A 272 -11.38 -0.02 -8.74
C ARG A 272 -12.84 -0.44 -8.69
N LYS A 273 -13.73 0.47 -8.29
CA LYS A 273 -15.17 0.19 -8.27
C LYS A 273 -15.71 -0.08 -9.68
N ARG A 274 -15.23 0.64 -10.70
CA ARG A 274 -15.54 0.37 -12.11
C ARG A 274 -15.02 -1.00 -12.58
N TRP A 275 -13.84 -1.42 -12.12
CA TRP A 275 -13.29 -2.74 -12.40
C TRP A 275 -14.15 -3.86 -11.79
N ILE A 276 -14.54 -3.73 -10.51
CA ILE A 276 -15.47 -4.65 -9.85
C ILE A 276 -16.83 -4.66 -10.59
N ALA A 277 -17.32 -3.50 -11.01
CA ALA A 277 -18.61 -3.38 -11.67
C ALA A 277 -18.63 -3.90 -13.11
N GLY A 278 -17.57 -3.71 -13.91
CA GLY A 278 -17.65 -3.82 -15.37
C GLY A 278 -16.61 -4.71 -16.06
N SER A 279 -15.44 -4.95 -15.46
CA SER A 279 -14.33 -5.64 -16.15
C SER A 279 -14.19 -7.11 -15.78
N LEU A 280 -14.87 -7.55 -14.72
CA LEU A 280 -14.86 -8.92 -14.26
C LEU A 280 -16.12 -9.64 -14.69
N ALA A 281 -15.97 -10.74 -15.43
CA ALA A 281 -17.05 -11.70 -15.60
C ALA A 281 -17.35 -12.33 -14.23
N PRO A 282 -18.57 -12.18 -13.68
CA PRO A 282 -18.92 -12.84 -12.43
C PRO A 282 -18.82 -14.35 -12.57
N MET A 283 -18.12 -15.00 -11.65
CA MET A 283 -17.94 -16.46 -11.61
C MET A 283 -19.10 -17.14 -10.86
N GLY A 284 -19.87 -16.37 -10.07
CA GLY A 284 -21.05 -16.84 -9.36
C GLY A 284 -22.06 -15.75 -9.03
N ARG A 285 -23.18 -16.17 -8.44
CA ARG A 285 -24.30 -15.31 -8.04
C ARG A 285 -24.74 -15.62 -6.61
N LEU A 286 -25.04 -14.57 -5.86
CA LEU A 286 -25.58 -14.63 -4.49
C LEU A 286 -26.97 -14.00 -4.50
N HIS A 287 -28.03 -14.78 -4.28
CA HIS A 287 -29.36 -14.20 -4.05
C HIS A 287 -29.50 -13.82 -2.58
N VAL A 288 -29.98 -12.63 -2.33
CA VAL A 288 -30.12 -12.11 -0.96
C VAL A 288 -31.57 -11.88 -0.61
N ASP A 289 -31.88 -11.88 0.69
CA ASP A 289 -33.20 -11.48 1.17
C ASP A 289 -33.39 -9.95 1.16
N ASP A 290 -34.63 -9.52 1.42
CA ASP A 290 -35.01 -8.11 1.48
C ASP A 290 -34.20 -7.30 2.52
N GLY A 291 -33.83 -7.93 3.64
CA GLY A 291 -33.07 -7.28 4.70
C GLY A 291 -31.66 -6.94 4.25
N ALA A 292 -30.99 -7.92 3.65
CA ALA A 292 -29.66 -7.76 3.07
C ALA A 292 -29.67 -6.83 1.87
N ALA A 293 -30.66 -6.92 0.98
CA ALA A 293 -30.81 -5.99 -0.14
C ALA A 293 -30.87 -4.54 0.34
N ARG A 294 -31.70 -4.24 1.34
CA ARG A 294 -31.78 -2.91 1.96
C ARG A 294 -30.48 -2.48 2.65
N ALA A 295 -29.78 -3.40 3.32
CA ALA A 295 -28.51 -3.10 3.99
C ALA A 295 -27.41 -2.74 2.96
N ILE A 296 -27.32 -3.50 1.87
CA ILE A 296 -26.38 -3.27 0.77
C ILE A 296 -26.66 -1.90 0.12
N MET A 297 -27.91 -1.55 -0.15
CA MET A 297 -28.27 -0.23 -0.70
C MET A 297 -27.87 0.93 0.22
N ARG A 298 -27.75 0.70 1.53
CA ARG A 298 -27.23 1.69 2.50
C ARG A 298 -25.70 1.66 2.65
N GLY A 299 -24.99 0.86 1.86
CA GLY A 299 -23.52 0.76 1.89
C GLY A 299 -22.96 -0.18 2.95
N SER A 300 -23.75 -1.15 3.42
CA SER A 300 -23.29 -2.19 4.35
C SER A 300 -22.65 -3.38 3.63
N SER A 301 -21.87 -4.17 4.36
CA SER A 301 -21.36 -5.46 3.88
C SER A 301 -22.49 -6.49 3.77
N LEU A 302 -22.29 -7.54 2.95
CA LEU A 302 -23.20 -8.68 2.85
C LEU A 302 -22.79 -9.75 3.87
N LEU A 303 -23.63 -9.99 4.88
CA LEU A 303 -23.46 -11.05 5.87
C LEU A 303 -24.08 -12.38 5.41
N PRO A 304 -23.60 -13.55 5.91
CA PRO A 304 -24.12 -14.86 5.54
C PRO A 304 -25.62 -15.05 5.77
N ALA A 305 -26.14 -14.51 6.88
CA ALA A 305 -27.55 -14.60 7.25
C ALA A 305 -28.50 -14.08 6.16
N GLY A 306 -28.04 -13.08 5.40
CA GLY A 306 -28.78 -12.45 4.33
C GLY A 306 -28.71 -13.16 2.98
N VAL A 307 -27.87 -14.19 2.82
CA VAL A 307 -27.73 -14.95 1.57
C VAL A 307 -28.71 -16.11 1.56
N VAL A 308 -29.57 -16.15 0.55
CA VAL A 308 -30.62 -17.18 0.35
C VAL A 308 -30.12 -18.33 -0.50
N THR A 309 -29.45 -18.04 -1.61
CA THR A 309 -28.86 -19.07 -2.48
C THR A 309 -27.52 -18.63 -3.06
N VAL A 310 -26.65 -19.61 -3.31
CA VAL A 310 -25.33 -19.42 -3.92
C VAL A 310 -25.25 -20.27 -5.19
N ALA A 311 -25.03 -19.63 -6.33
CA ALA A 311 -24.95 -20.28 -7.64
C ALA A 311 -23.61 -20.02 -8.34
N GLY A 312 -23.19 -20.94 -9.20
CA GLY A 312 -21.89 -20.91 -9.87
C GLY A 312 -20.76 -21.45 -8.99
N GLU A 313 -19.55 -21.51 -9.56
CA GLU A 313 -18.34 -21.97 -8.89
C GLU A 313 -17.33 -20.82 -8.87
N PHE A 314 -16.86 -20.50 -7.67
CA PHE A 314 -15.97 -19.38 -7.44
C PHE A 314 -15.13 -19.63 -6.19
N GLU A 315 -14.00 -18.96 -6.14
CA GLU A 315 -13.07 -19.02 -5.04
C GLU A 315 -13.01 -17.67 -4.31
N ARG A 316 -12.35 -17.67 -3.14
CA ARG A 316 -12.10 -16.42 -2.42
C ARG A 316 -11.40 -15.42 -3.34
N GLY A 317 -11.97 -14.23 -3.43
CA GLY A 317 -11.50 -13.10 -4.20
C GLY A 317 -12.14 -12.96 -5.58
N ASP A 318 -12.81 -13.99 -6.09
CA ASP A 318 -13.50 -13.94 -7.38
C ASP A 318 -14.70 -12.99 -7.35
N ALA A 319 -15.05 -12.49 -8.54
CA ALA A 319 -16.19 -11.60 -8.69
C ALA A 319 -17.50 -12.39 -8.63
N VAL A 320 -18.44 -11.91 -7.83
CA VAL A 320 -19.79 -12.45 -7.72
C VAL A 320 -20.81 -11.35 -7.94
N GLU A 321 -21.94 -11.72 -8.54
CA GLU A 321 -23.10 -10.85 -8.72
C GLU A 321 -24.09 -11.07 -7.58
N ILE A 322 -24.60 -9.99 -6.99
CA ILE A 322 -25.54 -10.02 -5.88
C ILE A 322 -26.91 -9.66 -6.43
N LEU A 323 -27.86 -10.58 -6.31
CA LEU A 323 -29.21 -10.47 -6.86
C LEU A 323 -30.21 -10.21 -5.72
N ALA A 324 -31.10 -9.24 -5.91
CA ALA A 324 -32.23 -8.99 -5.03
C ALA A 324 -33.30 -10.11 -5.15
N PRO A 325 -34.29 -10.18 -4.24
CA PRO A 325 -35.34 -11.21 -4.28
C PRO A 325 -36.14 -11.28 -5.58
N ASP A 326 -36.23 -10.17 -6.32
CA ASP A 326 -36.87 -10.06 -7.63
C ASP A 326 -35.95 -10.51 -8.79
N ASN A 327 -34.79 -11.10 -8.49
CA ASN A 327 -33.72 -11.50 -9.41
C ASN A 327 -33.04 -10.34 -10.16
N VAL A 328 -33.25 -9.09 -9.74
CA VAL A 328 -32.55 -7.95 -10.32
C VAL A 328 -31.15 -7.85 -9.72
N ALA A 329 -30.14 -7.61 -10.57
CA ALA A 329 -28.77 -7.41 -10.13
C ALA A 329 -28.67 -6.13 -9.30
N LEU A 330 -28.40 -6.30 -8.00
CA LEU A 330 -28.28 -5.22 -7.03
C LEU A 330 -26.86 -4.68 -6.95
N ALA A 331 -25.88 -5.58 -6.95
CA ALA A 331 -24.48 -5.24 -6.76
C ALA A 331 -23.55 -6.28 -7.40
N ARG A 332 -22.27 -5.92 -7.52
CA ARG A 332 -21.17 -6.85 -7.74
C ARG A 332 -20.16 -6.71 -6.62
N GLY A 333 -19.48 -7.79 -6.28
CA GLY A 333 -18.39 -7.71 -5.33
C GLY A 333 -17.44 -8.89 -5.34
N LEU A 334 -16.49 -8.86 -4.42
CA LEU A 334 -15.47 -9.90 -4.28
C LEU A 334 -15.81 -10.83 -3.12
N ALA A 335 -15.89 -12.14 -3.40
CA ALA A 335 -16.23 -13.13 -2.39
C ALA A 335 -15.11 -13.28 -1.34
N ALA A 336 -15.47 -13.30 -0.06
CA ALA A 336 -14.55 -13.62 1.03
C ALA A 336 -14.35 -15.14 1.22
N TYR A 337 -15.22 -15.94 0.59
CA TYR A 337 -15.31 -17.39 0.72
C TYR A 337 -15.35 -18.06 -0.65
N SER A 338 -15.01 -19.36 -0.69
CA SER A 338 -15.30 -20.20 -1.84
C SER A 338 -16.81 -20.42 -2.00
N ALA A 339 -17.26 -20.87 -3.17
CA ALA A 339 -18.66 -21.22 -3.39
C ALA A 339 -19.13 -22.34 -2.45
N ALA A 340 -18.25 -23.32 -2.17
CA ALA A 340 -18.52 -24.41 -1.24
C ALA A 340 -18.75 -23.89 0.18
N ASP A 341 -17.84 -23.07 0.71
CA ASP A 341 -17.98 -22.50 2.06
C ASP A 341 -19.18 -21.56 2.16
N ALA A 342 -19.38 -20.70 1.14
CA ALA A 342 -20.50 -19.76 1.10
C ALA A 342 -21.86 -20.47 1.13
N ARG A 343 -21.98 -21.66 0.53
CA ARG A 343 -23.19 -22.50 0.61
C ARG A 343 -23.43 -23.04 2.01
N LEU A 344 -22.36 -23.43 2.73
CA LEU A 344 -22.46 -23.97 4.08
C LEU A 344 -22.91 -22.90 5.09
N ILE A 345 -22.45 -21.67 4.94
CA ILE A 345 -22.76 -20.57 5.88
C ILE A 345 -23.96 -19.71 5.46
N ALA A 346 -24.53 -19.91 4.27
CA ALA A 346 -25.71 -19.18 3.83
C ALA A 346 -26.87 -19.37 4.82
N ARG A 347 -27.59 -18.29 5.15
CA ARG A 347 -28.68 -18.26 6.15
C ARG A 347 -28.25 -18.50 7.60
N HIS A 348 -26.96 -18.56 7.89
CA HIS A 348 -26.45 -18.68 9.27
C HIS A 348 -25.97 -17.34 9.83
N GLN A 349 -25.93 -17.23 11.17
CA GLN A 349 -25.36 -16.06 11.81
C GLN A 349 -23.82 -16.14 11.76
N THR A 350 -23.17 -14.98 11.87
CA THR A 350 -21.71 -14.90 11.86
C THR A 350 -21.06 -15.78 12.93
N ASP A 351 -21.70 -15.92 14.09
CA ASP A 351 -21.21 -16.76 15.19
C ASP A 351 -21.22 -18.26 14.87
N ASP A 352 -22.01 -18.70 13.87
CA ASP A 352 -22.10 -20.11 13.45
C ASP A 352 -20.97 -20.52 12.48
N ILE A 353 -20.25 -19.54 11.89
CA ILE A 353 -19.29 -19.78 10.80
C ILE A 353 -18.21 -20.80 11.21
N GLU A 354 -17.64 -20.64 12.40
CA GLU A 354 -16.55 -21.49 12.88
C GLU A 354 -17.01 -22.94 13.09
N ALA A 355 -18.23 -23.13 13.61
CA ALA A 355 -18.81 -24.45 13.80
C ALA A 355 -19.12 -25.16 12.46
N LEU A 356 -19.55 -24.40 11.44
CA LEU A 356 -19.92 -24.93 10.13
C LEU A 356 -18.72 -25.23 9.25
N LEU A 357 -17.69 -24.38 9.28
CA LEU A 357 -16.52 -24.50 8.42
C LEU A 357 -15.34 -25.22 9.10
N GLY A 358 -15.34 -25.31 10.43
CA GLY A 358 -14.22 -25.82 11.22
C GLY A 358 -13.07 -24.81 11.38
N TRP A 359 -13.27 -23.56 10.95
CA TRP A 359 -12.32 -22.46 11.09
C TRP A 359 -13.05 -21.11 11.10
N ARG A 360 -12.50 -20.13 11.81
CA ARG A 360 -13.05 -18.78 11.86
C ARG A 360 -12.61 -17.96 10.64
N GLY A 361 -13.58 -17.54 9.84
CA GLY A 361 -13.36 -16.64 8.70
C GLY A 361 -13.78 -15.20 8.96
N ARG A 362 -14.07 -14.45 7.89
CA ARG A 362 -14.60 -13.08 7.99
C ARG A 362 -16.08 -13.09 8.32
N ASP A 363 -16.55 -12.06 9.01
CA ASP A 363 -17.96 -11.98 9.36
C ASP A 363 -18.86 -11.83 8.12
N GLU A 364 -18.35 -11.19 7.07
CA GLU A 364 -19.04 -10.93 5.82
C GLU A 364 -18.65 -11.86 4.66
N ILE A 365 -19.63 -12.20 3.81
CA ILE A 365 -19.40 -12.89 2.52
C ILE A 365 -18.84 -11.92 1.48
N VAL A 366 -19.31 -10.66 1.47
CA VAL A 366 -18.76 -9.59 0.63
C VAL A 366 -18.64 -8.32 1.47
N HIS A 367 -17.44 -7.79 1.62
CA HIS A 367 -17.21 -6.54 2.36
C HIS A 367 -17.66 -5.32 1.56
N ARG A 368 -18.21 -4.29 2.24
CA ARG A 368 -18.72 -3.07 1.60
C ARG A 368 -17.71 -2.36 0.69
N ASP A 369 -16.43 -2.42 1.03
CA ASP A 369 -15.35 -1.80 0.25
C ASP A 369 -15.02 -2.60 -1.03
N ASP A 370 -15.45 -3.85 -1.10
CA ASP A 370 -15.34 -4.73 -2.27
C ASP A 370 -16.69 -4.95 -2.93
N LEU A 371 -17.68 -4.10 -2.63
CA LEU A 371 -19.03 -4.15 -3.16
C LEU A 371 -19.34 -2.86 -3.92
N VAL A 372 -19.97 -3.01 -5.08
CA VAL A 372 -20.40 -1.91 -5.94
C VAL A 372 -21.84 -2.12 -6.38
N LEU A 373 -22.70 -1.12 -6.12
CA LEU A 373 -24.09 -1.15 -6.54
C LEU A 373 -24.21 -1.07 -8.07
N MET A 374 -25.03 -1.93 -8.65
CA MET A 374 -25.39 -1.88 -10.06
C MET A 374 -26.38 -0.71 -10.26
N GLY A 375 -26.09 0.18 -11.21
CA GLY A 375 -26.86 1.41 -11.44
C GLY A 375 -26.23 2.70 -10.88
N ALA A 376 -25.21 2.62 -10.01
CA ALA A 376 -24.48 3.79 -9.51
C ALA A 376 -23.39 4.32 -10.46
N VAL A 377 -23.16 3.67 -11.61
CA VAL A 377 -22.11 4.02 -12.59
C VAL A 377 -22.65 4.87 -13.75
N ALA A 378 -23.93 5.23 -13.73
CA ALA A 378 -24.51 6.21 -14.64
C ALA A 378 -24.82 7.52 -13.89
N ARG A 379 -23.76 8.25 -13.51
CA ARG A 379 -23.69 9.72 -13.42
C ARG A 379 -22.29 10.19 -13.06
#